data_AF-A0A7H1J6M3-F1
#
_entry.id   AF-A0A7H1J6M3-F1
#
_cell.length_a   1.000
_cell.length_b   1.000
_cell.length_c   1.000
_cell.angle_alpha   90.00
_cell.angle_beta   90.00
_cell.angle_gamma   90.00
#
_symmetry.space_group_name_H-M   'P 1'
#
loop_
_entity.id
_entity.type
_entity.pdbx_description
1 polymer ?
#
loop_
_entity_poly.entity_id
_entity_poly.type
_entity_poly.pdbx_seq_one_letter_code
_entity_poly.pdbx_strand_id
1 'polypeptide(L)'
;MSYLDQFMQQWKVYLKQQLSLCGLNYVVSAADGSTDIKANSLAYFAWQRTHSIELVGVDEARDEVAWVMLEKQLKAFADKAEKGTFDLVSKLHLEESQIQIVLNFSYDEEQHIVLVS
;
A
#
# COMPACT_ATOMS: atom_id res chain seq x y z
N MET A 1 8.63 9.91 12.38
CA MET A 1 7.64 8.89 11.93
C MET A 1 8.43 7.88 11.13
N SER A 2 8.21 6.57 11.30
CA SER A 2 8.98 5.58 10.52
C SER A 2 8.62 5.68 9.02
N TYR A 3 9.52 5.24 8.13
CA TYR A 3 9.19 5.17 6.71
C TYR A 3 8.04 4.20 6.45
N LEU A 4 7.90 3.13 7.25
CA LEU A 4 6.77 2.22 7.15
C LEU A 4 5.44 2.95 7.41
N ASP A 5 5.35 3.74 8.48
CA ASP A 5 4.15 4.53 8.77
C ASP A 5 3.85 5.52 7.63
N GLN A 6 4.89 6.16 7.09
CA GLN A 6 4.75 7.07 5.95
C GLN A 6 4.21 6.35 4.71
N PHE A 7 4.75 5.18 4.38
CA PHE A 7 4.33 4.39 3.22
C PHE A 7 2.93 3.82 3.39
N MET A 8 2.54 3.43 4.60
CA MET A 8 1.16 3.06 4.93
C MET A 8 0.19 4.23 4.74
N GLN A 9 0.59 5.47 5.08
CA GLN A 9 -0.23 6.65 4.77
C GLN A 9 -0.31 6.95 3.28
N GLN A 10 0.78 6.78 2.52
CA GLN A 10 0.75 6.94 1.06
C GLN A 10 -0.18 5.91 0.42
N TRP A 11 -0.10 4.64 0.84
CA TRP A 11 -1.04 3.61 0.42
C TRP A 11 -2.48 3.97 0.80
N LYS A 12 -2.74 4.47 2.01
CA LYS A 12 -4.08 4.93 2.42
C LYS A 12 -4.63 6.04 1.50
N VAL A 13 -3.80 6.99 1.10
CA VAL A 13 -4.19 8.06 0.16
C VAL A 13 -4.55 7.47 -1.20
N TYR A 14 -3.69 6.61 -1.75
CA TYR A 14 -3.96 5.90 -2.99
C TYR A 14 -5.26 5.08 -2.92
N LEU A 15 -5.41 4.28 -1.86
CA LEU A 15 -6.57 3.44 -1.63
C LEU A 15 -7.87 4.24 -1.55
N LYS A 16 -7.87 5.40 -0.88
CA LYS A 16 -9.04 6.29 -0.84
C LYS A 16 -9.45 6.77 -2.23
N GLN A 17 -8.48 7.11 -3.08
CA GLN A 17 -8.75 7.52 -4.46
C GLN A 17 -9.35 6.34 -5.24
N GLN A 18 -8.75 5.16 -5.15
CA GLN A 18 -9.23 3.98 -5.87
C GLN A 18 -10.64 3.55 -5.41
N LEU A 19 -10.89 3.48 -4.10
CA LEU A 19 -12.23 3.19 -3.58
C LEU A 19 -13.27 4.17 -4.12
N SER A 20 -12.95 5.47 -4.14
CA SER A 20 -13.86 6.48 -4.68
C SER A 20 -14.16 6.26 -6.17
N LEU A 21 -13.18 5.82 -6.97
CA LEU A 21 -13.37 5.50 -8.39
C LEU A 21 -14.26 4.25 -8.58
N CYS A 22 -14.18 3.30 -7.66
CA CYS A 22 -14.99 2.10 -7.61
C CYS A 22 -16.39 2.31 -6.99
N GLY A 23 -16.73 3.54 -6.58
CA GLY A 23 -17.99 3.86 -5.89
C GLY A 23 -18.06 3.37 -4.43
N LEU A 24 -16.93 3.02 -3.84
CA LEU A 24 -16.79 2.58 -2.45
C LEU A 24 -16.27 3.73 -1.56
N ASN A 25 -16.63 3.69 -0.27
CA ASN A 25 -16.14 4.65 0.71
C ASN A 25 -15.11 4.01 1.63
N TYR A 26 -14.08 4.77 1.99
CA TYR A 26 -13.13 4.35 3.01
C TYR A 26 -13.80 4.36 4.39
N VAL A 27 -13.82 3.22 5.06
CA VAL A 27 -14.42 3.05 6.40
C VAL A 27 -13.34 3.24 7.46
N VAL A 28 -13.59 4.14 8.41
CA VAL A 28 -12.75 4.33 9.59
C VAL A 28 -13.43 3.62 10.76
N SER A 29 -12.74 2.71 11.43
CA SER A 29 -13.26 2.03 12.62
C SER A 29 -12.72 2.68 13.90
N ALA A 30 -13.16 2.20 15.06
CA ALA A 30 -12.60 2.61 16.34
C ALA A 30 -11.23 1.94 16.63
N ALA A 31 -10.73 1.08 15.74
CA ALA A 31 -9.44 0.40 15.87
C ALA A 31 -8.26 1.31 15.45
N ASP A 32 -7.06 0.73 15.40
CA ASP A 32 -5.88 1.47 14.91
C ASP A 32 -5.93 1.73 13.40
N GLY A 33 -5.18 2.74 12.97
CA GLY A 33 -5.15 3.13 11.56
C GLY A 33 -4.61 2.06 10.62
N SER A 34 -3.83 1.08 11.11
CA SER A 34 -3.31 -0.02 10.29
C SER A 34 -4.40 -1.03 9.97
N THR A 35 -5.26 -1.32 10.94
CA THR A 35 -6.39 -2.23 10.84
C THR A 35 -7.41 -1.69 9.84
N ASP A 36 -7.68 -0.38 9.90
CA ASP A 36 -8.52 0.29 8.92
C ASP A 36 -7.94 0.16 7.50
N ILE A 37 -6.62 0.41 7.34
CA ILE A 37 -5.96 0.28 6.05
C ILE A 37 -6.09 -1.15 5.52
N LYS A 38 -5.83 -2.17 6.36
CA LYS A 38 -5.96 -3.58 5.96
C LYS A 38 -7.39 -3.88 5.50
N ALA A 39 -8.39 -3.58 6.33
CA ALA A 39 -9.79 -3.89 6.04
C ALA A 39 -10.26 -3.24 4.72
N ASN A 40 -9.92 -1.97 4.51
CA ASN A 40 -10.28 -1.26 3.27
C ASN A 40 -9.49 -1.79 2.06
N SER A 41 -8.25 -2.25 2.25
CA SER A 41 -7.46 -2.85 1.17
C SER A 41 -8.07 -4.17 0.72
N LEU A 42 -8.49 -5.02 1.66
CA LEU A 42 -9.18 -6.27 1.35
C LEU A 42 -10.50 -6.02 0.63
N ALA A 43 -11.28 -5.02 1.07
CA ALA A 43 -12.52 -4.64 0.38
C ALA A 43 -12.25 -4.18 -1.07
N TYR A 44 -11.18 -3.40 -1.28
CA TYR A 44 -10.74 -2.99 -2.61
C TYR A 44 -10.31 -4.18 -3.47
N PHE A 45 -9.49 -5.10 -2.95
CA PHE A 45 -9.06 -6.28 -3.69
C PHE A 45 -10.24 -7.20 -4.04
N ALA A 46 -11.16 -7.41 -3.10
CA ALA A 46 -12.38 -8.17 -3.38
C ALA A 46 -13.22 -7.50 -4.49
N TRP A 47 -13.35 -6.17 -4.47
CA TRP A 47 -14.03 -5.45 -5.54
C TRP A 47 -13.33 -5.66 -6.88
N GLN A 48 -12.01 -5.50 -6.94
CA GLN A 48 -11.21 -5.71 -8.16
C GLN A 48 -11.36 -7.13 -8.69
N ARG A 49 -11.33 -8.14 -7.81
CA ARG A 49 -11.54 -9.55 -8.17
C ARG A 49 -12.88 -9.77 -8.84
N THR A 50 -13.95 -9.23 -8.26
CA THR A 50 -15.31 -9.42 -8.77
C THR A 50 -15.59 -8.72 -10.09
N HIS A 51 -14.85 -7.65 -10.40
CA HIS A 51 -15.00 -6.87 -11.63
C HIS A 51 -13.99 -7.24 -12.73
N SER A 52 -12.97 -8.05 -12.40
CA SER A 52 -12.09 -8.66 -13.39
C SER A 52 -12.78 -9.85 -14.06
N ILE A 53 -13.00 -9.73 -15.37
CA ILE A 53 -13.75 -10.70 -16.19
C ILE A 53 -13.06 -12.09 -16.18
N GLU A 54 -11.75 -12.15 -15.96
CA GLU A 54 -10.97 -13.40 -15.99
C GLU A 54 -10.90 -14.14 -14.64
N LEU A 55 -11.36 -13.53 -13.55
CA LEU A 55 -11.20 -14.07 -12.18
C LEU A 55 -12.51 -14.54 -11.52
N VAL A 56 -13.58 -14.72 -12.31
CA VAL A 56 -14.86 -15.27 -11.82
C VAL A 56 -14.64 -16.69 -11.28
N GLY A 57 -14.80 -16.86 -9.96
CA GLY A 57 -14.63 -18.14 -9.26
C GLY A 57 -13.39 -18.27 -8.38
N VAL A 58 -12.63 -17.20 -8.20
CA VAL A 58 -11.40 -17.17 -7.39
C VAL A 58 -11.70 -16.91 -5.89
N ASP A 59 -11.02 -17.66 -5.01
CA ASP A 59 -11.17 -17.68 -3.55
C ASP A 59 -10.76 -16.36 -2.85
N GLU A 60 -11.46 -15.99 -1.79
CA GLU A 60 -11.20 -14.84 -0.91
C GLU A 60 -9.81 -14.90 -0.26
N ALA A 61 -9.24 -16.09 -0.10
CA ALA A 61 -7.88 -16.27 0.42
C ALA A 61 -6.81 -15.49 -0.39
N ARG A 62 -7.05 -15.20 -1.68
CA ARG A 62 -6.14 -14.40 -2.50
C ARG A 62 -6.08 -12.93 -2.11
N ASP A 63 -7.17 -12.35 -1.60
CA ASP A 63 -7.20 -10.95 -1.17
C ASP A 63 -6.27 -10.76 0.03
N GLU A 64 -6.26 -11.74 0.96
CA GLU A 64 -5.30 -11.78 2.07
C GLU A 64 -3.85 -11.97 1.60
N VAL A 65 -3.61 -12.82 0.59
CA VAL A 65 -2.27 -12.97 0.01
C VAL A 65 -1.78 -11.66 -0.62
N ALA A 66 -2.64 -10.97 -1.38
CA ALA A 66 -2.32 -9.68 -1.98
C ALA A 66 -1.97 -8.64 -0.92
N TRP A 67 -2.73 -8.59 0.17
CA TRP A 67 -2.42 -7.75 1.33
C TRP A 67 -1.05 -8.08 1.93
N VAL A 68 -0.78 -9.37 2.20
CA VAL A 68 0.50 -9.80 2.79
C VAL A 68 1.68 -9.46 1.87
N MET A 69 1.52 -9.60 0.55
CA MET A 69 2.56 -9.22 -0.42
C MET A 69 2.81 -7.72 -0.44
N LEU A 70 1.75 -6.91 -0.45
CA LEU A 70 1.86 -5.45 -0.36
C LEU A 70 2.57 -5.04 0.94
N GLU A 71 2.15 -5.57 2.08
CA GLU A 71 2.74 -5.24 3.37
C GLU A 71 4.24 -5.58 3.40
N LYS A 72 4.63 -6.74 2.85
CA LYS A 72 6.04 -7.14 2.74
C LYS A 72 6.84 -6.19 1.86
N GLN A 73 6.28 -5.76 0.72
CA GLN A 73 6.93 -4.77 -0.15
C GLN A 73 7.14 -3.45 0.59
N LEU A 74 6.10 -2.93 1.26
CA LEU A 74 6.20 -1.67 2.00
C LEU A 74 7.27 -1.72 3.10
N LYS A 75 7.36 -2.83 3.84
CA LYS A 75 8.41 -3.07 4.84
C LYS A 75 9.80 -3.09 4.20
N ALA A 76 9.97 -3.83 3.10
CA ALA A 76 11.26 -3.90 2.41
C ALA A 76 11.70 -2.54 1.84
N PHE A 77 10.76 -1.75 1.30
CA PHE A 77 11.04 -0.38 0.85
C PHE A 77 11.35 0.55 2.02
N ALA A 78 10.66 0.41 3.17
CA ALA A 78 10.93 1.20 4.36
C ALA A 78 12.35 0.95 4.88
N ASP A 79 12.74 -0.31 5.00
CA ASP A 79 14.10 -0.68 5.42
C ASP A 79 15.17 -0.12 4.46
N LYS A 80 14.87 -0.12 3.16
CA LYS A 80 15.75 0.43 2.12
C LYS A 80 15.83 1.95 2.20
N ALA A 81 14.70 2.61 2.42
CA ALA A 81 14.59 4.05 2.60
C ALA A 81 15.36 4.53 3.82
N GLU A 82 15.20 3.87 4.97
CA GLU A 82 15.93 4.20 6.21
C GLU A 82 17.45 4.17 5.99
N LYS A 83 17.95 3.09 5.38
CA LYS A 83 19.38 2.95 5.09
C LYS A 83 19.87 3.97 4.05
N GLY A 84 19.09 4.20 3.00
CA GLY A 84 19.44 5.12 1.91
C GLY A 84 19.47 6.58 2.37
N THR A 85 18.49 7.00 3.17
CA THR A 85 18.41 8.34 3.75
C THR A 85 19.58 8.60 4.69
N PHE A 86 19.93 7.66 5.56
CA PHE A 86 21.11 7.79 6.43
C PHE A 86 22.41 8.02 5.61
N ASP A 87 22.61 7.25 4.55
CA ASP A 87 23.77 7.39 3.66
C ASP A 87 23.78 8.77 2.97
N LEU A 88 22.64 9.23 2.45
CA LEU A 88 22.52 10.52 1.77
C LEU A 88 22.75 11.71 2.71
N VAL A 89 22.17 11.69 3.90
CA VAL A 89 22.40 12.71 4.95
C VAL A 89 23.89 12.84 5.25
N SER A 90 24.59 11.70 5.40
CA SER A 90 26.02 11.69 5.70
C SER A 90 26.90 12.23 4.56
N LYS A 91 26.55 11.94 3.31
CA LYS A 91 27.35 12.32 2.13
C LYS A 91 27.08 13.74 1.66
N LEU A 92 25.82 14.14 1.67
CA LEU A 92 25.36 15.41 1.10
C LEU A 92 25.23 16.51 2.14
N HIS A 93 25.42 16.22 3.43
CA HIS A 93 25.28 17.16 4.53
C HIS A 93 23.91 17.86 4.54
N LEU A 94 22.87 17.12 4.14
CA LEU A 94 21.48 17.56 4.17
C LEU A 94 20.79 17.00 5.40
N GLU A 95 19.73 17.67 5.87
CA GLU A 95 18.88 17.12 6.91
C GLU A 95 17.95 16.04 6.33
N GLU A 96 17.64 15.02 7.12
CA GLU A 96 16.66 13.98 6.76
C GLU A 96 15.29 14.58 6.40
N SER A 97 14.91 15.68 7.05
CA SER A 97 13.66 16.43 6.79
C SER A 97 13.54 16.93 5.35
N GLN A 98 14.65 17.04 4.63
CA GLN A 98 14.72 17.52 3.25
C GLN A 98 14.58 16.39 2.22
N ILE A 99 14.57 15.13 2.66
CA ILE A 99 14.49 13.95 1.80
C ILE A 99 13.04 13.44 1.79
N GLN A 100 12.37 13.59 0.64
CA GLN A 100 11.04 13.05 0.41
C GLN A 100 11.12 11.77 -0.43
N ILE A 101 10.53 10.68 0.08
CA ILE A 101 10.39 9.42 -0.66
C ILE A 101 8.92 9.18 -0.96
N VAL A 102 8.61 8.99 -2.24
CA VAL A 102 7.25 8.76 -2.75
C VAL A 102 7.21 7.39 -3.40
N LEU A 103 6.19 6.61 -3.08
CA LEU A 103 5.91 5.33 -3.70
C LEU A 103 4.84 5.47 -4.77
N ASN A 104 5.02 4.75 -5.87
CA ASN A 104 3.98 4.56 -6.87
C ASN A 104 3.33 3.20 -6.67
N PHE A 105 2.01 3.16 -6.79
CA PHE A 105 1.22 1.95 -6.63
C PHE A 105 0.49 1.63 -7.93
N SER A 106 0.59 0.38 -8.36
CA SER A 106 -0.16 -0.15 -9.48
C SER A 106 -0.76 -1.50 -9.11
N TYR A 107 -1.94 -1.79 -9.63
CA TYR A 107 -2.59 -3.07 -9.43
C TYR A 107 -2.50 -3.89 -10.72
N ASP A 108 -2.04 -5.12 -10.61
CA ASP A 108 -1.99 -6.09 -11.71
C ASP A 108 -3.23 -6.97 -11.64
N GLU A 109 -4.11 -6.83 -12.64
CA GLU A 109 -5.40 -7.52 -12.70
C GLU A 109 -5.25 -9.01 -13.03
N GLU A 110 -4.18 -9.43 -13.73
CA GLU A 110 -3.96 -10.83 -14.08
C GLU A 110 -3.45 -11.63 -12.87
N GLN A 111 -2.50 -11.03 -12.14
CA GLN A 111 -1.83 -11.67 -11.01
C GLN A 111 -2.52 -11.40 -9.67
N HIS A 112 -3.43 -10.42 -9.61
CA HIS A 112 -4.11 -9.98 -8.39
C HIS A 112 -3.12 -9.50 -7.32
N ILE A 113 -2.13 -8.70 -7.74
CA ILE A 113 -1.07 -8.18 -6.86
C ILE A 113 -0.94 -6.66 -6.98
N VAL A 114 -0.43 -6.03 -5.92
CA VAL A 114 -0.01 -4.62 -5.95
C VAL A 114 1.49 -4.56 -6.22
N LEU A 115 1.86 -3.85 -7.26
CA LEU A 115 3.23 -3.48 -7.58
C LEU A 115 3.55 -2.13 -6.92
N VAL A 116 4.68 -2.08 -6.21
CA VAL A 116 5.17 -0.88 -5.52
C VAL A 116 6.54 -0.50 -6.08
N SER A 117 6.73 0.76 -6.47
CA SER A 117 8.01 1.27 -6.99
C SER A 117 8.41 2.65 -6.46
#